data_AF-A0AAW1JFZ1-F1
#
_entry.id   AF-A0AAW1JFZ1-F1
#
_cell.length_a   1.000
_cell.length_b   1.000
_cell.length_c   1.000
_cell.angle_alpha   90.00
_cell.angle_beta   90.00
_cell.angle_gamma   90.00
#
_symmetry.space_group_name_H-M   'P 1'
#
loop_
_entity.id
_entity.type
_entity.pdbx_description
1 polymer ?
#
loop_
_entity_poly.entity_id
_entity_poly.type
_entity_poly.pdbx_seq_one_letter_code
_entity_poly.pdbx_strand_id
1 'polypeptide(L)'
;MLVNRLSQEELIYELRIRGGTTSETVDSVRKILRYLRRVEKSKSFVRPEYPYKFKEDVKALTDSVQKLKEMCKHFSGDVKSSEYRKTSSKLAHASGRLNHSLPTTDDERKTRFGLLVSLAPLAASLKSKGKGLSPYSTMERSVIDLSQAAATDLFSGKALIWYQALRKTFLGWDELLVALREELQLPDYDECLFVEIRRRILFSRLSLDIPESNRLRVISRNLAPSHQSQLALAEIKSLDDFVALCRKIEVCRSFVEAYIVLPRRNQTLEPALGCMSSSSSVSEVSVPHSPRNCWNCDGVHWEKALTRTIAV
;
A
#
# COMPACT_ATOMS: atom_id res chain seq x y z
N MET A 1 18.01 8.28 -22.42
CA MET A 1 19.24 7.46 -22.59
C MET A 1 20.21 8.11 -23.58
N LEU A 2 21.46 8.36 -23.15
CA LEU A 2 22.53 8.95 -23.97
C LEU A 2 23.40 7.86 -24.60
N VAL A 3 23.39 7.74 -25.93
CA VAL A 3 24.09 6.70 -26.70
C VAL A 3 25.61 6.68 -26.42
N ASN A 4 26.22 7.83 -26.18
CA ASN A 4 27.66 7.94 -25.96
C ASN A 4 28.13 7.38 -24.60
N ARG A 5 27.21 7.04 -23.70
CA ARG A 5 27.52 6.60 -22.33
C ARG A 5 27.33 5.09 -22.14
N LEU A 6 26.88 4.38 -23.17
CA LEU A 6 26.68 2.95 -23.17
C LEU A 6 27.99 2.19 -23.45
N SER A 7 28.11 0.98 -22.90
CA SER A 7 29.18 0.04 -23.24
C SER A 7 28.98 -0.54 -24.65
N GLN A 8 30.01 -1.19 -25.18
CA GLN A 8 29.92 -1.83 -26.49
C GLN A 8 28.84 -2.92 -26.54
N GLU A 9 28.71 -3.73 -25.49
CA GLU A 9 27.67 -4.76 -25.37
C GLU A 9 26.26 -4.18 -25.37
N GLU A 10 26.04 -3.10 -24.61
CA GLU A 10 24.77 -2.36 -24.56
C GLU A 10 24.42 -1.76 -25.93
N LEU A 11 25.43 -1.21 -26.63
CA LEU A 11 25.26 -0.68 -27.98
C LEU A 11 24.90 -1.76 -29.01
N ILE A 12 25.55 -2.92 -28.95
CA ILE A 12 25.26 -4.07 -29.82
C ILE A 12 23.84 -4.59 -29.57
N TYR A 13 23.42 -4.66 -28.30
CA TYR A 13 22.06 -5.03 -27.91
C TYR A 13 21.03 -4.08 -28.54
N GLU A 14 21.17 -2.77 -28.32
CA GLU A 14 20.26 -1.75 -28.86
C GLU A 14 20.22 -1.74 -30.40
N LEU A 15 21.33 -2.09 -31.05
CA LEU A 15 21.41 -2.19 -32.50
C LEU A 15 20.63 -3.41 -33.02
N ARG A 16 20.81 -4.58 -32.39
CA ARG A 16 20.16 -5.84 -32.78
C ARG A 16 18.65 -5.77 -32.63
N ILE A 17 18.13 -5.23 -31.52
CA ILE A 17 16.67 -5.09 -31.32
C ILE A 17 16.02 -4.11 -32.33
N ARG A 18 16.81 -3.34 -33.06
CA ARG A 18 16.36 -2.43 -34.14
C ARG A 18 16.73 -2.93 -35.53
N GLY A 19 17.27 -4.14 -35.67
CA GLY A 19 17.61 -4.73 -36.97
C GLY A 19 18.83 -4.09 -37.64
N GLY A 20 19.70 -3.42 -36.87
CA GLY A 20 20.94 -2.87 -37.40
C GLY A 20 22.06 -3.92 -37.49
N THR A 21 22.92 -3.78 -38.50
CA THR A 21 24.11 -4.62 -38.67
C THR A 21 25.22 -4.23 -37.71
N THR A 22 25.80 -5.20 -37.00
CA THR A 22 26.95 -4.95 -36.12
C THR A 22 28.17 -4.51 -36.94
N SER A 23 28.93 -3.57 -36.38
CA SER A 23 30.20 -3.10 -36.94
C SER A 23 31.29 -3.26 -35.90
N GLU A 24 32.55 -3.35 -36.35
CA GLU A 24 33.71 -3.61 -35.49
C GLU A 24 34.03 -2.44 -34.55
N THR A 25 33.74 -1.19 -34.97
CA THR A 25 34.10 0.00 -34.19
C THR A 25 32.93 0.55 -33.38
N VAL A 26 33.20 1.00 -32.15
CA VAL A 26 32.16 1.55 -31.26
C VAL A 26 31.50 2.80 -31.85
N ASP A 27 32.26 3.63 -32.56
CA ASP A 27 31.76 4.88 -33.12
C ASP A 27 30.85 4.69 -34.33
N SER A 28 31.11 3.67 -35.16
CA SER A 28 30.18 3.30 -36.24
C SER A 28 28.87 2.79 -35.65
N VAL A 29 28.91 1.94 -34.61
CA VAL A 29 27.70 1.45 -33.92
C VAL A 29 26.90 2.62 -33.33
N ARG A 30 27.56 3.59 -32.68
CA ARG A 30 26.89 4.80 -32.16
C ARG A 30 26.26 5.62 -33.29
N LYS A 31 26.94 5.77 -34.44
CA LYS A 31 26.43 6.51 -35.61
C LYS A 31 25.19 5.84 -36.18
N ILE A 32 25.21 4.53 -36.37
CA ILE A 32 24.07 3.74 -36.86
C ILE A 32 22.91 3.82 -35.85
N LEU A 33 23.17 3.66 -34.56
CA LEU A 33 22.11 3.71 -33.54
C LEU A 33 21.43 5.09 -33.47
N ARG A 34 22.18 6.19 -33.60
CA ARG A 34 21.59 7.54 -33.68
C ARG A 34 20.71 7.71 -34.93
N TYR A 35 21.13 7.15 -36.07
CA TYR A 35 20.33 7.13 -37.30
C TYR A 35 19.04 6.32 -37.10
N LEU A 36 19.14 5.08 -36.61
CA LEU A 36 17.98 4.22 -36.34
C LEU A 36 17.00 4.88 -35.38
N ARG A 37 17.46 5.53 -34.30
CA ARG A 37 16.59 6.28 -33.37
C ARG A 37 15.91 7.50 -34.01
N ARG A 38 16.48 8.06 -35.08
CA ARG A 38 15.84 9.14 -35.86
C ARG A 38 14.76 8.56 -36.77
N VAL A 39 15.05 7.44 -37.43
CA VAL A 39 14.08 6.71 -38.26
C VAL A 39 12.93 6.16 -37.41
N GLU A 40 13.19 5.68 -36.19
CA GLU A 40 12.17 5.19 -35.26
C GLU A 40 11.13 6.27 -34.87
N LYS A 41 11.44 7.55 -35.06
CA LYS A 41 10.47 8.65 -34.90
C LYS A 41 9.53 8.81 -36.10
N SER A 42 9.85 8.23 -37.26
CA SER A 42 8.96 8.23 -38.41
C SER A 42 7.84 7.20 -38.19
N LYS A 43 6.65 7.51 -38.70
CA LYS A 43 5.48 6.61 -38.61
C LYS A 43 5.65 5.32 -39.43
N SER A 44 6.64 5.28 -40.32
CA SER A 44 6.91 4.16 -41.23
C SER A 44 7.86 3.11 -40.66
N PHE A 45 8.44 3.34 -39.49
CA PHE A 45 9.39 2.39 -38.91
C PHE A 45 8.65 1.16 -38.37
N VAL A 46 8.91 0.01 -38.99
CA VAL A 46 8.47 -1.30 -38.51
C VAL A 46 9.55 -1.87 -37.62
N ARG A 47 9.23 -2.14 -36.36
CA ARG A 47 10.19 -2.77 -35.43
C ARG A 47 10.36 -4.24 -35.81
N PRO A 48 11.59 -4.75 -35.93
CA PRO A 48 11.82 -6.16 -36.21
C PRO A 48 11.41 -7.05 -35.02
N GLU A 49 11.32 -8.34 -35.28
CA GLU A 49 11.10 -9.33 -34.23
C GLU A 49 12.22 -9.31 -33.19
N TYR A 50 11.85 -9.48 -31.92
CA TYR A 50 12.79 -9.40 -30.82
C TYR A 50 13.76 -10.59 -30.85
N PRO A 51 15.09 -10.36 -30.97
CA PRO A 51 16.02 -11.44 -31.31
C PRO A 51 16.54 -12.23 -30.10
N TYR A 52 16.15 -11.88 -28.87
CA TYR A 52 16.69 -12.47 -27.64
C TYR A 52 15.67 -13.32 -26.91
N LYS A 53 16.15 -14.38 -26.25
CA LYS A 53 15.35 -15.19 -25.34
C LYS A 53 15.33 -14.56 -23.94
N PHE A 54 14.24 -14.76 -23.20
CA PHE A 54 14.08 -14.23 -21.84
C PHE A 54 15.27 -14.59 -20.92
N LYS A 55 15.77 -15.82 -20.98
CA LYS A 55 16.93 -16.28 -20.17
C LYS A 55 18.21 -15.48 -20.45
N GLU A 56 18.45 -15.08 -21.70
CA GLU A 56 19.63 -14.29 -22.08
C GLU A 56 19.54 -12.87 -21.52
N ASP A 57 18.34 -12.28 -21.58
CA ASP A 57 18.09 -10.96 -20.99
C ASP A 57 18.20 -10.96 -19.47
N VAL A 58 17.65 -11.97 -18.79
CA VAL A 58 17.77 -12.08 -17.33
C VAL A 58 19.23 -12.14 -16.90
N LYS A 59 20.07 -12.93 -17.59
CA LYS A 59 21.50 -13.02 -17.28
C LYS A 59 22.17 -11.65 -17.44
N ALA A 60 22.01 -11.01 -18.59
CA ALA A 60 22.62 -9.72 -18.86
C ALA A 60 22.10 -8.59 -17.96
N LEU A 61 20.82 -8.64 -17.58
CA LEU A 61 20.21 -7.69 -16.64
C LEU A 61 20.73 -7.89 -15.23
N THR A 62 20.90 -9.13 -14.77
CA THR A 62 21.44 -9.44 -13.45
C THR A 62 22.87 -8.89 -13.32
N ASP A 63 23.71 -9.12 -14.33
CA ASP A 63 25.07 -8.58 -14.39
C ASP A 63 25.06 -7.04 -14.41
N SER A 64 24.13 -6.45 -15.16
CA SER A 64 23.97 -4.99 -15.24
C SER A 64 23.51 -4.39 -13.91
N VAL A 65 22.58 -5.03 -13.21
CA VAL A 65 22.09 -4.61 -11.88
C VAL A 65 23.23 -4.62 -10.87
N GLN A 66 24.08 -5.65 -10.87
CA GLN A 66 25.22 -5.71 -9.96
C GLN A 66 26.22 -4.57 -10.23
N LYS A 67 26.58 -4.35 -11.50
CA LYS A 67 27.44 -3.21 -11.88
C LYS A 67 26.82 -1.87 -11.48
N LEU A 68 25.50 -1.71 -11.64
CA LEU A 68 24.80 -0.48 -11.27
C LEU A 68 24.71 -0.26 -9.76
N LYS A 69 24.59 -1.33 -8.97
CA LYS A 69 24.68 -1.26 -7.50
C LYS A 69 26.02 -0.65 -7.07
N GLU A 70 27.11 -1.14 -7.64
CA GLU A 70 28.47 -0.65 -7.36
C GLU A 70 28.62 0.82 -7.78
N MET A 71 28.19 1.17 -9.01
CA MET A 71 28.22 2.55 -9.50
C MET A 71 27.41 3.51 -8.60
N CYS A 72 26.23 3.10 -8.14
CA CYS A 72 25.40 3.91 -7.25
C CYS A 72 25.99 4.02 -5.83
N LYS A 73 26.68 2.98 -5.34
CA LYS A 73 27.34 3.00 -4.03
C LYS A 73 28.45 4.05 -3.99
N HIS A 74 29.29 4.08 -5.02
CA HIS A 74 30.45 4.98 -5.10
C HIS A 74 30.14 6.39 -5.63
N PHE A 75 28.91 6.64 -6.07
CA PHE A 75 28.54 7.95 -6.60
C PHE A 75 28.50 9.04 -5.50
N SER A 76 29.24 10.13 -5.72
CA SER A 76 29.32 11.32 -4.84
C SER A 76 29.13 12.66 -5.58
N GLY A 77 28.82 12.62 -6.89
CA GLY A 77 28.73 13.82 -7.74
C GLY A 77 27.37 14.52 -7.75
N ASP A 78 27.26 15.55 -8.59
CA ASP A 78 26.00 16.24 -8.89
C ASP A 78 25.29 15.66 -10.13
N VAL A 79 24.08 16.15 -10.43
CA VAL A 79 23.29 15.73 -11.61
C VAL A 79 24.01 16.06 -12.93
N LYS A 80 24.88 17.07 -12.95
CA LYS A 80 25.63 17.50 -14.14
C LYS A 80 26.86 16.63 -14.40
N SER A 81 27.33 15.90 -13.38
CA SER A 81 28.52 15.09 -13.43
C SER A 81 28.47 14.04 -14.54
N SER A 82 29.66 13.78 -15.09
CA SER A 82 29.89 12.73 -16.08
C SER A 82 29.41 11.37 -15.58
N GLU A 83 29.66 11.08 -14.31
CA GLU A 83 29.29 9.82 -13.64
C GLU A 83 27.78 9.67 -13.53
N TYR A 84 27.07 10.70 -13.04
CA TYR A 84 25.60 10.66 -12.93
C TYR A 84 24.96 10.36 -14.29
N ARG A 85 25.37 11.09 -15.34
CA ARG A 85 24.84 10.89 -16.69
C ARG A 85 25.13 9.49 -17.25
N LYS A 86 26.28 8.91 -16.89
CA LYS A 86 26.65 7.54 -17.26
C LYS A 86 25.78 6.52 -16.54
N THR A 87 25.70 6.59 -15.20
CA THR A 87 24.88 5.68 -14.39
C THR A 87 23.40 5.78 -14.74
N SER A 88 22.87 7.00 -14.92
CA SER A 88 21.50 7.25 -15.34
C SER A 88 21.21 6.68 -16.74
N SER A 89 22.13 6.83 -17.70
CA SER A 89 21.96 6.26 -19.03
C SER A 89 21.94 4.72 -19.00
N LYS A 90 22.76 4.10 -18.16
CA LYS A 90 22.78 2.64 -17.98
C LYS A 90 21.56 2.11 -17.25
N LEU A 91 21.06 2.81 -16.23
CA LEU A 91 19.78 2.49 -15.58
C LEU A 91 18.64 2.53 -16.59
N ALA A 92 18.57 3.58 -17.43
CA ALA A 92 17.56 3.69 -18.46
C ALA A 92 17.67 2.57 -19.52
N HIS A 93 18.89 2.15 -19.87
CA HIS A 93 19.11 1.00 -20.75
C HIS A 93 18.65 -0.32 -20.10
N ALA A 94 19.03 -0.58 -18.85
CA ALA A 94 18.61 -1.79 -18.13
C ALA A 94 17.08 -1.86 -17.97
N SER A 95 16.43 -0.73 -17.66
CA SER A 95 14.98 -0.62 -17.62
C SER A 95 14.35 -0.88 -19.00
N GLY A 96 14.87 -0.27 -20.07
CA GLY A 96 14.38 -0.51 -21.43
C GLY A 96 14.50 -1.98 -21.84
N ARG A 97 15.63 -2.62 -21.50
CA ARG A 97 15.86 -4.05 -21.75
C ARG A 97 14.89 -4.94 -20.98
N LEU A 98 14.62 -4.64 -19.70
CA LEU A 98 13.61 -5.35 -18.90
C LEU A 98 12.17 -5.16 -19.46
N ASN A 99 11.92 -4.02 -20.10
CA ASN A 99 10.63 -3.77 -20.77
C ASN A 99 10.47 -4.53 -22.08
N HIS A 100 11.59 -4.85 -22.75
CA HIS A 100 11.60 -5.65 -23.96
C HIS A 100 11.61 -7.16 -23.71
N SER A 101 11.97 -7.61 -22.50
CA SER A 101 11.90 -9.02 -22.16
C SER A 101 10.43 -9.47 -22.14
N LEU A 102 10.14 -10.57 -22.84
CA LEU A 102 8.80 -11.14 -22.97
C LEU A 102 8.71 -12.42 -22.13
N PRO A 103 8.31 -12.33 -20.85
CA PRO A 103 8.13 -13.52 -20.02
C PRO A 103 6.92 -14.32 -20.51
N THR A 104 7.10 -15.62 -20.68
CA THR A 104 6.06 -16.55 -21.13
C THR A 104 5.43 -17.29 -19.95
N THR A 105 6.24 -17.69 -18.97
CA THR A 105 5.79 -18.44 -17.78
C THR A 105 5.61 -17.55 -16.55
N ASP A 106 4.86 -18.04 -15.55
CA ASP A 106 4.70 -17.31 -14.27
C ASP A 106 6.02 -17.14 -13.53
N ASP A 107 6.92 -18.11 -13.59
CA ASP A 107 8.23 -18.00 -12.95
C ASP A 107 9.13 -16.98 -13.65
N GLU A 108 9.01 -16.85 -14.99
CA GLU A 108 9.66 -15.79 -15.74
C GLU A 108 9.09 -14.42 -15.35
N ARG A 109 7.76 -14.28 -15.20
CA ARG A 109 7.11 -13.06 -14.70
C ARG A 109 7.61 -12.67 -13.30
N LYS A 110 7.68 -13.63 -12.37
CA LYS A 110 8.22 -13.41 -11.01
C LYS A 110 9.69 -12.98 -11.05
N THR A 111 10.49 -13.60 -11.92
CA THR A 111 11.91 -13.25 -12.09
C THR A 111 12.07 -11.83 -12.63
N ARG A 112 11.29 -11.47 -13.65
CA ARG A 112 11.23 -10.12 -14.20
C ARG A 112 10.86 -9.10 -13.13
N PHE A 113 9.83 -9.40 -12.34
CA PHE A 113 9.40 -8.55 -11.23
C PHE A 113 10.50 -8.39 -10.17
N GLY A 114 11.22 -9.46 -9.80
CA GLY A 114 12.36 -9.39 -8.88
C GLY A 114 13.49 -8.47 -9.38
N LEU A 115 13.76 -8.47 -10.68
CA LEU A 115 14.72 -7.54 -11.30
C LEU A 115 14.20 -6.10 -11.27
N LEU A 116 12.90 -5.89 -11.49
CA LEU A 116 12.26 -4.59 -11.42
C LEU A 116 12.39 -3.98 -10.01
N VAL A 117 12.04 -4.77 -8.99
CA VAL A 117 12.18 -4.42 -7.57
C VAL A 117 13.64 -4.13 -7.21
N SER A 118 14.59 -4.79 -7.88
CA SER A 118 16.03 -4.52 -7.68
C SER A 118 16.52 -3.23 -8.35
N LEU A 119 15.95 -2.85 -9.51
CA LEU A 119 16.34 -1.65 -10.27
C LEU A 119 15.74 -0.35 -9.67
N ALA A 120 14.50 -0.40 -9.20
CA ALA A 120 13.78 0.80 -8.74
C ALA A 120 14.49 1.54 -7.58
N PRO A 121 14.99 0.86 -6.52
CA PRO A 121 15.76 1.52 -5.45
C PRO A 121 17.06 2.15 -5.93
N LEU A 122 17.69 1.60 -6.98
CA LEU A 122 18.92 2.17 -7.55
C LEU A 122 18.63 3.48 -8.27
N ALA A 123 17.53 3.53 -9.03
CA ALA A 123 17.09 4.77 -9.67
C ALA A 123 16.74 5.84 -8.63
N ALA A 124 16.01 5.47 -7.57
CA ALA A 124 15.67 6.36 -6.46
C ALA A 124 16.92 6.85 -5.72
N SER A 125 17.86 5.96 -5.41
CA SER A 125 19.13 6.27 -4.73
C SER A 125 20.01 7.20 -5.57
N LEU A 126 20.11 6.98 -6.89
CA LEU A 126 20.84 7.88 -7.77
C LEU A 126 20.18 9.27 -7.80
N LYS A 127 18.83 9.34 -7.86
CA LYS A 127 18.07 10.59 -7.85
C LYS A 127 18.29 11.38 -6.55
N SER A 128 18.24 10.73 -5.39
CA SER A 128 18.42 11.40 -4.09
C SER A 128 19.85 11.89 -3.86
N LYS A 129 20.86 11.15 -4.35
CA LYS A 129 22.27 11.56 -4.26
C LYS A 129 22.64 12.70 -5.21
N GLY A 130 21.97 12.79 -6.36
CA GLY A 130 22.18 13.88 -7.32
C GLY A 130 21.67 15.21 -6.78
N LYS A 131 22.52 15.96 -6.06
CA LYS A 131 22.20 17.33 -5.62
C LYS A 131 21.97 18.24 -6.85
N GLY A 132 20.95 19.10 -6.78
CA GLY A 132 20.68 20.11 -7.80
C GLY A 132 19.60 19.75 -8.83
N LEU A 133 18.59 18.96 -8.45
CA LEU A 133 17.46 18.66 -9.34
C LEU A 133 16.70 19.93 -9.73
N SER A 134 16.93 20.36 -10.97
CA SER A 134 15.89 21.00 -11.76
C SER A 134 14.74 20.00 -11.92
N PRO A 135 13.49 20.36 -11.61
CA PRO A 135 12.34 19.43 -11.55
C PRO A 135 11.91 18.80 -12.88
N TYR A 136 12.62 19.01 -14.00
CA TYR A 136 12.15 18.61 -15.34
C TYR A 136 13.15 17.79 -16.19
N SER A 137 14.03 16.98 -15.59
CA SER A 137 15.00 16.20 -16.37
C SER A 137 14.45 14.85 -16.87
N THR A 138 14.84 14.50 -18.11
CA THR A 138 14.61 13.25 -18.90
C THR A 138 14.56 11.91 -18.13
N MET A 139 15.01 11.84 -16.87
CA MET A 139 14.99 10.63 -16.05
C MET A 139 13.59 10.26 -15.54
N GLU A 140 12.66 11.21 -15.41
CA GLU A 140 11.28 10.92 -15.01
C GLU A 140 10.60 9.90 -15.94
N ARG A 141 10.85 9.99 -17.25
CA ARG A 141 10.34 8.99 -18.20
C ARG A 141 10.77 7.57 -17.88
N SER A 142 12.01 7.35 -17.44
CA SER A 142 12.47 5.99 -17.12
C SER A 142 11.86 5.41 -15.84
N VAL A 143 11.49 6.26 -14.88
CA VAL A 143 10.79 5.80 -13.65
C VAL A 143 9.33 5.53 -13.96
N ILE A 144 8.70 6.38 -14.78
CA ILE A 144 7.35 6.16 -15.32
C ILE A 144 7.32 4.83 -16.10
N ASP A 145 8.32 4.57 -16.95
CA ASP A 145 8.44 3.32 -17.71
C ASP A 145 8.55 2.07 -16.82
N LEU A 146 9.22 2.16 -15.66
CA LEU A 146 9.29 1.05 -14.68
C LEU A 146 7.94 0.78 -14.02
N SER A 147 7.21 1.83 -13.64
CA SER A 147 5.87 1.69 -13.04
C SER A 147 4.86 1.13 -14.04
N GLN A 148 4.95 1.53 -15.32
CA GLN A 148 4.09 1.00 -16.37
C GLN A 148 4.37 -0.48 -16.67
N ALA A 149 5.62 -0.92 -16.58
CA ALA A 149 5.98 -2.31 -16.73
C ALA A 149 5.48 -3.16 -15.55
N ALA A 150 5.59 -2.64 -14.32
CA ALA A 150 4.99 -3.27 -13.15
C ALA A 150 3.47 -3.48 -13.32
N ALA A 151 2.77 -2.47 -13.83
CA ALA A 151 1.33 -2.53 -14.09
C ALA A 151 0.98 -3.68 -15.05
N THR A 152 1.73 -3.86 -16.13
CA THR A 152 1.48 -4.95 -17.10
C THR A 152 1.69 -6.34 -16.50
N ASP A 153 2.59 -6.47 -15.52
CA ASP A 153 2.84 -7.75 -14.84
C ASP A 153 1.81 -8.01 -13.73
N LEU A 154 1.26 -6.96 -13.12
CA LEU A 154 0.26 -7.04 -12.05
C LEU A 154 -1.14 -7.35 -12.58
N PHE A 155 -1.51 -6.77 -13.72
CA PHE A 155 -2.84 -6.95 -14.29
C PHE A 155 -2.93 -8.19 -15.18
N SER A 156 -4.06 -8.89 -15.07
CA SER A 156 -4.41 -10.01 -15.93
C SER A 156 -5.86 -9.89 -16.42
N GLY A 157 -6.20 -10.60 -17.49
CA GLY A 157 -7.55 -10.65 -18.04
C GLY A 157 -8.13 -9.27 -18.40
N LYS A 158 -9.35 -8.98 -17.94
CA LYS A 158 -10.08 -7.74 -18.24
C LYS A 158 -9.36 -6.47 -17.75
N ALA A 159 -8.68 -6.55 -16.61
CA ALA A 159 -7.92 -5.41 -16.06
C ALA A 159 -6.73 -5.03 -16.96
N LEU A 160 -6.07 -6.02 -17.56
CA LEU A 160 -4.97 -5.77 -18.49
C LEU A 160 -5.46 -5.11 -19.78
N ILE A 161 -6.62 -5.53 -20.30
CA ILE A 161 -7.24 -4.92 -21.49
C ILE A 161 -7.60 -3.45 -21.20
N TRP A 162 -8.24 -3.19 -20.06
CA TRP A 162 -8.57 -1.83 -19.61
C TRP A 162 -7.31 -0.95 -19.51
N TYR A 163 -6.27 -1.45 -18.84
CA TYR A 163 -5.01 -0.72 -18.68
C TYR A 163 -4.35 -0.45 -20.03
N GLN A 164 -4.33 -1.42 -20.96
CA GLN A 164 -3.74 -1.23 -22.28
C GLN A 164 -4.47 -0.16 -23.11
N ALA A 165 -5.81 -0.08 -23.00
CA ALA A 165 -6.61 0.94 -23.69
C ALA A 165 -6.30 2.35 -23.19
N LEU A 166 -6.13 2.50 -21.87
CA LEU A 166 -5.89 3.80 -21.23
C LEU A 166 -4.40 4.10 -21.00
N ARG A 167 -3.47 3.20 -21.36
CA ARG A 167 -2.04 3.35 -21.05
C ARG A 167 -1.45 4.71 -21.45
N LYS A 168 -1.94 5.32 -22.53
CA LYS A 168 -1.44 6.60 -23.04
C LYS A 168 -1.98 7.82 -22.27
N THR A 169 -3.04 7.66 -21.48
CA THR A 169 -3.63 8.75 -20.70
C THR A 169 -2.89 8.98 -19.39
N PHE A 170 -2.19 7.97 -18.87
CA PHE A 170 -1.47 8.06 -17.60
C PHE A 170 -0.02 8.50 -17.79
N LEU A 171 0.35 9.61 -17.16
CA LEU A 171 1.71 10.13 -17.07
C LEU A 171 2.47 9.58 -15.86
N GLY A 172 1.78 8.96 -14.91
CA GLY A 172 2.39 8.43 -13.68
C GLY A 172 1.55 7.38 -12.97
N TRP A 173 2.13 6.81 -11.91
CA TRP A 173 1.48 5.79 -11.08
C TRP A 173 0.29 6.34 -10.30
N ASP A 174 0.38 7.58 -9.81
CA ASP A 174 -0.70 8.21 -9.04
C ASP A 174 -1.95 8.42 -9.88
N GLU A 175 -1.80 8.88 -11.13
CA GLU A 175 -2.91 9.01 -12.08
C GLU A 175 -3.55 7.66 -12.42
N LEU A 176 -2.73 6.61 -12.58
CA LEU A 176 -3.23 5.24 -12.77
C LEU A 176 -4.04 4.78 -11.54
N LEU A 177 -3.57 5.05 -10.32
CA LEU A 177 -4.29 4.69 -9.10
C LEU A 177 -5.61 5.44 -8.97
N VAL A 178 -5.66 6.72 -9.35
CA VAL A 178 -6.91 7.50 -9.37
C VAL A 178 -7.89 6.89 -10.38
N ALA A 179 -7.45 6.63 -11.61
CA ALA A 179 -8.31 6.03 -12.63
C ALA A 179 -8.77 4.61 -12.26
N LEU A 180 -7.92 3.81 -11.61
CA LEU A 180 -8.32 2.51 -11.07
C LEU A 180 -9.38 2.63 -9.99
N ARG A 181 -9.27 3.63 -9.11
CA ARG A 181 -10.29 3.90 -8.10
C ARG A 181 -11.60 4.31 -8.76
N GLU A 182 -11.57 5.22 -9.72
CA GLU A 182 -12.77 5.68 -10.43
C GLU A 182 -13.48 4.55 -11.21
N GLU A 183 -12.72 3.66 -11.86
CA GLU A 183 -13.31 2.54 -12.62
C GLU A 183 -13.81 1.40 -11.73
N LEU A 184 -13.05 1.05 -10.67
CA LEU A 184 -13.37 -0.10 -9.82
C LEU A 184 -14.29 0.26 -8.65
N GLN A 185 -14.39 1.52 -8.26
CA GLN A 185 -15.38 1.96 -7.29
C GLN A 185 -16.74 1.98 -7.96
N LEU A 186 -17.69 1.26 -7.35
CA LEU A 186 -19.08 1.41 -7.73
C LEU A 186 -19.51 2.88 -7.51
N PRO A 187 -20.40 3.43 -8.35
CA PRO A 187 -20.89 4.80 -8.18
C PRO A 187 -21.50 5.06 -6.80
N ASP A 188 -22.02 4.01 -6.18
CA ASP A 188 -22.62 3.98 -4.83
C ASP A 188 -21.70 3.33 -3.79
N TYR A 189 -20.39 3.22 -4.06
CA TYR A 189 -19.43 2.61 -3.15
C TYR A 189 -19.47 3.27 -1.77
N ASP A 190 -19.45 4.60 -1.72
CA ASP A 190 -19.49 5.33 -0.46
C ASP A 190 -20.82 5.09 0.28
N GLU A 191 -21.96 5.08 -0.41
CA GLU A 191 -23.27 4.80 0.19
C GLU A 191 -23.36 3.35 0.73
N CYS A 192 -22.90 2.37 -0.05
CA CYS A 192 -22.81 0.99 0.38
C CYS A 192 -21.86 0.82 1.58
N LEU A 193 -20.72 1.51 1.55
CA LEU A 193 -19.76 1.55 2.63
C LEU A 193 -20.37 2.23 3.86
N PHE A 194 -21.15 3.30 3.71
CA PHE A 194 -21.89 3.94 4.79
C PHE A 194 -22.91 3.00 5.43
N VAL A 195 -23.63 2.21 4.64
CA VAL A 195 -24.53 1.16 5.15
C VAL A 195 -23.75 0.08 5.90
N GLU A 196 -22.58 -0.33 5.40
CA GLU A 196 -21.73 -1.30 6.09
C GLU A 196 -21.11 -0.73 7.38
N ILE A 197 -20.69 0.53 7.38
CA ILE A 197 -20.18 1.26 8.55
C ILE A 197 -21.29 1.41 9.59
N ARG A 198 -22.52 1.68 9.15
CA ARG A 198 -23.69 1.66 10.02
C ARG A 198 -23.91 0.27 10.62
N ARG A 199 -23.44 -0.81 10.01
CA ARG A 199 -23.54 -2.17 10.59
C ARG A 199 -22.31 -2.57 11.43
N ARG A 200 -21.11 -2.08 11.12
CA ARG A 200 -19.84 -2.62 11.62
C ARG A 200 -18.86 -1.62 12.23
N ILE A 201 -19.21 -0.34 12.33
CA ILE A 201 -18.41 0.72 13.00
C ILE A 201 -16.97 0.82 12.42
N LEU A 202 -16.83 0.84 11.09
CA LEU A 202 -15.53 0.90 10.39
C LEU A 202 -15.27 2.26 9.71
N PHE A 203 -15.20 3.34 10.50
CA PHE A 203 -15.07 4.71 9.97
C PHE A 203 -13.76 5.00 9.22
N SER A 204 -12.70 4.22 9.45
CA SER A 204 -11.37 4.44 8.86
C SER A 204 -11.28 4.19 7.36
N ARG A 205 -12.32 3.65 6.73
CA ARG A 205 -12.34 3.31 5.29
C ARG A 205 -12.97 4.39 4.40
N LEU A 206 -13.57 5.42 4.99
CA LEU A 206 -14.24 6.47 4.24
C LEU A 206 -13.23 7.42 3.60
N SER A 207 -13.50 7.78 2.35
CA SER A 207 -12.79 8.81 1.59
C SER A 207 -12.97 10.20 2.22
N LEU A 208 -14.16 10.45 2.79
CA LEU A 208 -14.55 11.70 3.41
C LEU A 208 -14.47 11.63 4.93
N ASP A 209 -13.83 12.63 5.52
CA ASP A 209 -13.76 12.76 6.97
C ASP A 209 -15.13 13.17 7.53
N ILE A 210 -15.82 12.23 8.17
CA ILE A 210 -17.10 12.49 8.84
C ILE A 210 -16.83 13.28 10.12
N PRO A 211 -17.51 14.42 10.36
CA PRO A 211 -17.38 15.16 11.59
C PRO A 211 -17.73 14.28 12.80
N GLU A 212 -17.00 14.48 13.89
CA GLU A 212 -17.06 13.65 15.09
C GLU A 212 -18.47 13.50 15.67
N SER A 213 -19.28 14.56 15.61
CA SER A 213 -20.68 14.56 16.03
C SER A 213 -21.54 13.54 15.27
N ASN A 214 -21.31 13.38 13.96
CA ASN A 214 -22.00 12.39 13.14
C ASN A 214 -21.49 10.97 13.43
N ARG A 215 -20.19 10.80 13.67
CA ARG A 215 -19.62 9.51 14.11
C ARG A 215 -20.24 9.05 15.41
N LEU A 216 -20.30 9.94 16.41
CA LEU A 216 -20.93 9.70 17.71
C LEU A 216 -22.39 9.28 17.56
N ARG A 217 -23.16 9.96 16.69
CA ARG A 217 -24.56 9.63 16.42
C ARG A 217 -24.75 8.26 15.79
N VAL A 218 -23.85 7.84 14.91
CA VAL A 218 -23.89 6.51 14.29
C VAL A 218 -23.49 5.43 15.30
N ILE A 219 -22.43 5.67 16.08
CA ILE A 219 -21.97 4.74 17.12
C ILE A 219 -23.05 4.55 18.18
N SER A 220 -23.64 5.63 18.68
CA SER A 220 -24.66 5.58 19.74
C SER A 220 -25.90 4.80 19.31
N ARG A 221 -26.33 4.94 18.04
CA ARG A 221 -27.45 4.16 17.47
C ARG A 221 -27.16 2.66 17.31
N ASN A 222 -25.89 2.28 17.25
CA ASN A 222 -25.48 0.89 17.06
C ASN A 222 -25.12 0.17 18.35
N LEU A 223 -25.08 0.86 19.49
CA LEU A 223 -24.88 0.23 20.80
C LEU A 223 -26.09 -0.58 21.24
N ALA A 224 -25.90 -1.49 22.20
CA ALA A 224 -26.99 -2.19 22.85
C ALA A 224 -27.97 -1.20 23.53
N PRO A 225 -29.29 -1.46 23.54
CA PRO A 225 -30.30 -0.55 24.11
C PRO A 225 -30.05 -0.16 25.58
N SER A 226 -29.41 -1.05 26.36
CA SER A 226 -29.01 -0.78 27.75
C SER A 226 -28.06 0.40 27.87
N HIS A 227 -27.06 0.48 26.99
CA HIS A 227 -26.10 1.57 26.95
C HIS A 227 -26.74 2.83 26.40
N GLN A 228 -27.59 2.70 25.36
CA GLN A 228 -28.31 3.85 24.80
C GLN A 228 -29.13 4.59 25.85
N SER A 229 -29.85 3.86 26.71
CA SER A 229 -30.71 4.44 27.75
C SER A 229 -29.90 5.21 28.81
N GLN A 230 -28.73 4.69 29.19
CA GLN A 230 -27.86 5.32 30.19
C GLN A 230 -27.09 6.52 29.60
N LEU A 231 -26.68 6.42 28.33
CA LEU A 231 -26.00 7.51 27.63
C LEU A 231 -26.95 8.64 27.24
N ALA A 232 -28.25 8.39 27.09
CA ALA A 232 -29.25 9.43 26.81
C ALA A 232 -29.34 10.51 27.91
N LEU A 233 -28.88 10.20 29.12
CA LEU A 233 -28.87 11.12 30.27
C LEU A 233 -27.61 12.00 30.32
N ALA A 234 -26.59 11.69 29.53
CA ALA A 234 -25.30 12.38 29.55
C ALA A 234 -25.09 13.20 28.26
N GLU A 235 -24.61 14.43 28.39
CA GLU A 235 -24.17 15.23 27.24
C GLU A 235 -22.77 14.77 26.81
N ILE A 236 -22.63 14.30 25.57
CA ILE A 236 -21.38 13.73 25.05
C ILE A 236 -20.81 14.67 23.99
N LYS A 237 -19.67 15.28 24.29
CA LYS A 237 -19.03 16.29 23.42
C LYS A 237 -17.93 15.70 22.53
N SER A 238 -17.31 14.61 22.96
CA SER A 238 -16.21 13.95 22.24
C SER A 238 -16.30 12.41 22.28
N LEU A 239 -15.59 11.75 21.38
CA LEU A 239 -15.41 10.30 21.36
C LEU A 239 -14.69 9.80 22.62
N ASP A 240 -13.77 10.57 23.17
CA ASP A 240 -13.07 10.20 24.41
C ASP A 240 -14.02 10.22 25.61
N ASP A 241 -14.88 11.25 25.70
CA ASP A 241 -15.93 11.31 26.72
C ASP A 241 -16.91 10.13 26.59
N PHE A 242 -17.28 9.79 25.34
CA PHE A 242 -18.14 8.64 25.06
C PHE A 242 -17.53 7.33 25.55
N VAL A 243 -16.24 7.10 25.29
CA VAL A 243 -15.53 5.90 25.75
C VAL A 243 -15.42 5.88 27.27
N ALA A 244 -15.13 7.02 27.89
CA ALA A 244 -15.07 7.13 29.35
C ALA A 244 -16.42 6.82 30.02
N LEU A 245 -17.53 7.30 29.45
CA LEU A 245 -18.87 7.01 29.94
C LEU A 245 -19.25 5.53 29.75
N CYS A 246 -18.99 4.95 28.58
CA CYS A 246 -19.20 3.52 28.35
C CYS A 246 -18.44 2.65 29.36
N ARG A 247 -17.19 3.01 29.68
CA ARG A 247 -16.40 2.31 30.71
C ARG A 247 -17.03 2.41 32.09
N LYS A 248 -17.50 3.60 32.49
CA LYS A 248 -18.20 3.79 33.76
C LYS A 248 -19.46 2.92 33.84
N ILE A 249 -20.24 2.86 32.75
CA ILE A 249 -21.44 2.01 32.65
C ILE A 249 -21.09 0.54 32.86
N GLU A 250 -20.05 0.03 32.21
CA GLU A 250 -19.61 -1.37 32.36
C GLU A 250 -19.12 -1.67 33.79
N VAL A 251 -18.38 -0.74 34.40
CA VAL A 251 -17.96 -0.87 35.79
C VAL A 251 -19.16 -0.95 36.72
N CYS A 252 -20.12 -0.02 36.61
CA CYS A 252 -21.36 -0.06 37.38
C CYS A 252 -22.15 -1.35 37.17
N ARG A 253 -22.29 -1.79 35.92
CA ARG A 253 -22.95 -3.04 35.57
C ARG A 253 -22.26 -4.24 36.24
N SER A 254 -20.93 -4.28 36.24
CA SER A 254 -20.17 -5.36 36.89
C SER A 254 -20.42 -5.43 38.41
N PHE A 255 -20.60 -4.27 39.07
CA PHE A 255 -20.96 -4.22 40.49
C PHE A 255 -22.39 -4.71 40.74
N VAL A 256 -23.33 -4.34 39.88
CA VAL A 256 -24.72 -4.81 39.96
C VAL A 256 -24.81 -6.32 39.74
N GLU A 257 -24.07 -6.86 38.76
CA GLU A 257 -24.02 -8.31 38.51
C GLU A 257 -23.34 -9.09 39.65
N ALA A 258 -22.37 -8.48 40.35
CA ALA A 258 -21.72 -9.07 41.52
C ALA A 258 -22.54 -8.96 42.81
N TYR A 259 -23.65 -8.22 42.80
CA TYR A 259 -24.49 -8.04 43.98
C TYR A 259 -25.23 -9.34 44.32
N ILE A 260 -24.84 -9.96 45.43
CA ILE A 260 -25.52 -11.12 45.99
C ILE A 260 -26.50 -10.63 47.05
N VAL A 261 -27.79 -10.93 46.86
CA VAL A 261 -28.81 -10.67 47.88
C VAL A 261 -28.49 -11.53 49.10
N LEU A 262 -28.09 -10.91 50.20
CA LEU A 262 -27.80 -11.63 51.42
C LEU A 262 -29.08 -12.34 51.92
N PRO A 263 -28.96 -13.61 52.37
CA PRO A 263 -30.11 -14.36 52.87
C PRO A 263 -30.73 -13.62 54.05
N ARG A 264 -31.99 -13.22 53.91
CA ARG A 264 -32.74 -12.49 54.94
C ARG A 264 -33.10 -13.44 56.07
N ARG A 265 -32.67 -13.12 57.29
CA ARG A 265 -33.00 -13.94 58.48
C ARG A 265 -34.44 -13.72 58.97
N ASN A 266 -35.05 -12.55 58.68
CA ASN A 266 -36.41 -12.20 59.10
C ASN A 266 -37.18 -11.56 57.91
N GLN A 267 -38.36 -12.10 57.56
CA GLN A 267 -39.16 -11.72 56.39
C GLN A 267 -40.08 -10.50 56.58
N THR A 268 -40.05 -9.84 57.74
CA THR A 268 -41.11 -8.91 58.16
C THR A 268 -40.97 -7.46 57.71
N LEU A 269 -39.90 -7.09 56.98
CA LEU A 269 -39.69 -5.70 56.52
C LEU A 269 -39.58 -5.60 55.00
N GLU A 270 -40.17 -4.54 54.45
CA GLU A 270 -40.25 -4.31 53.02
C GLU A 270 -38.87 -4.30 52.36
N PRO A 271 -38.74 -4.89 51.15
CA PRO A 271 -37.44 -5.13 50.54
C PRO A 271 -36.54 -3.92 50.30
N ALA A 272 -37.11 -2.70 50.22
CA ALA A 272 -36.39 -1.48 49.89
C ALA A 272 -35.78 -0.74 51.12
N LEU A 273 -36.12 -1.13 52.35
CA LEU A 273 -35.80 -0.34 53.56
C LEU A 273 -34.81 -1.01 54.53
N GLY A 274 -34.32 -2.20 54.23
CA GLY A 274 -33.34 -2.90 55.05
C GLY A 274 -31.94 -2.29 54.93
N CYS A 275 -31.68 -1.18 55.61
CA CYS A 275 -30.32 -0.62 55.73
C CYS A 275 -29.45 -1.59 56.54
N MET A 276 -28.34 -2.03 55.94
CA MET A 276 -27.41 -2.96 56.57
C MET A 276 -26.53 -2.24 57.59
N SER A 277 -26.71 -2.52 58.87
CA SER A 277 -25.68 -2.26 59.89
C SER A 277 -24.64 -3.38 59.80
N SER A 278 -23.49 -3.07 59.20
CA SER A 278 -22.34 -3.98 59.16
C SER A 278 -21.67 -4.06 60.54
N SER A 279 -22.16 -4.93 61.43
CA SER A 279 -21.40 -5.37 62.59
C SER A 279 -20.50 -6.55 62.16
N SER A 280 -19.29 -6.22 61.75
CA SER A 280 -18.26 -7.14 61.25
C SER A 280 -17.81 -8.14 62.32
N SER A 281 -17.98 -9.43 62.04
CA SER A 281 -17.01 -10.46 62.44
C SER A 281 -16.47 -11.06 61.14
N VAL A 282 -15.27 -10.63 60.77
CA VAL A 282 -14.56 -11.03 59.54
C VAL A 282 -14.22 -12.52 59.66
N SER A 283 -14.74 -13.33 58.74
CA SER A 283 -14.23 -14.68 58.47
C SER A 283 -13.76 -14.71 57.02
N GLU A 284 -12.57 -15.25 56.83
CA GLU A 284 -11.80 -15.31 55.60
C GLU A 284 -12.58 -16.07 54.51
N VAL A 285 -13.02 -15.35 53.47
CA VAL A 285 -13.74 -15.92 52.33
C VAL A 285 -12.71 -16.28 51.26
N SER A 286 -12.52 -17.58 51.04
CA SER A 286 -11.80 -18.11 49.89
C SER A 286 -12.61 -17.90 48.61
N VAL A 287 -12.03 -17.20 47.65
CA VAL A 287 -12.67 -16.85 46.36
C VAL A 287 -12.61 -18.05 45.41
N PRO A 288 -13.74 -18.63 44.98
CA PRO A 288 -13.72 -19.69 43.98
C PRO A 288 -13.46 -19.07 42.60
N HIS A 289 -12.37 -19.47 41.97
CA HIS A 289 -12.08 -19.17 40.57
C HIS A 289 -13.00 -19.99 39.67
N SER A 290 -14.16 -19.42 39.30
CA SER A 290 -14.95 -19.95 38.19
C SER A 290 -14.49 -19.29 36.89
N PRO A 291 -14.09 -20.07 35.85
CA PRO A 291 -13.74 -19.50 34.57
C PRO A 291 -14.99 -18.93 33.91
N ARG A 292 -15.04 -17.59 33.78
CA ARG A 292 -16.07 -16.87 33.04
C ARG A 292 -15.93 -17.17 31.55
N ASN A 293 -16.69 -18.14 31.05
CA ASN A 293 -16.87 -18.31 29.60
C ASN A 293 -17.85 -17.24 29.09
N CYS A 294 -17.34 -16.27 28.32
CA CYS A 294 -18.16 -15.37 27.49
C CYS A 294 -18.82 -16.20 26.40
N TRP A 295 -20.16 -16.20 26.33
CA TRP A 295 -20.92 -17.00 25.37
C TRP A 295 -20.81 -16.53 23.90
N ASN A 296 -20.11 -15.42 23.64
CA ASN A 296 -19.99 -14.82 22.30
C ASN A 296 -18.54 -14.46 21.90
N CYS A 297 -17.56 -14.99 22.64
CA CYS A 297 -16.15 -14.66 22.45
C CYS A 297 -15.28 -15.92 22.62
N ASP A 298 -14.77 -16.51 21.52
CA ASP A 298 -13.63 -17.43 21.56
C ASP A 298 -12.34 -16.67 21.94
N GLY A 299 -12.29 -16.13 23.17
CA GLY A 299 -11.04 -15.73 23.81
C GLY A 299 -10.31 -14.48 23.28
N VAL A 300 -10.98 -13.52 22.63
CA VAL A 300 -10.35 -12.24 22.26
C VAL A 300 -10.88 -11.08 23.10
N HIS A 301 -10.02 -10.56 23.99
CA HIS A 301 -10.22 -9.36 24.80
C HIS A 301 -10.76 -8.18 23.95
N TRP A 302 -11.95 -7.70 24.28
CA TRP A 302 -12.61 -6.55 23.66
C TRP A 302 -11.80 -5.23 23.81
N GLU A 303 -10.93 -5.14 24.81
CA GLU A 303 -9.99 -4.00 24.97
C GLU A 303 -9.10 -3.81 23.75
N LYS A 304 -8.74 -4.89 23.03
CA LYS A 304 -7.95 -4.82 21.80
C LYS A 304 -8.77 -4.40 20.57
N ALA A 305 -10.09 -4.58 20.58
CA ALA A 305 -10.96 -4.18 19.48
C ALA A 305 -11.23 -2.68 19.48
N LEU A 306 -11.44 -2.07 20.65
CA LEU A 306 -11.65 -0.62 20.76
C LEU A 306 -10.34 0.18 20.57
N THR A 307 -9.21 -0.29 21.10
CA THR A 307 -7.91 0.40 20.88
C THR A 307 -7.40 0.26 19.44
N ARG A 308 -7.72 -0.83 18.72
CA ARG A 308 -7.40 -0.95 17.28
C ARG A 308 -8.26 -0.08 16.36
N THR A 309 -9.44 0.34 16.81
CA THR A 309 -10.36 1.15 16.01
C THR A 309 -10.11 2.66 16.17
N ILE A 310 -9.38 3.07 17.22
CA ILE A 310 -9.09 4.48 17.53
C ILE A 310 -7.64 4.87 17.18
N ALA A 311 -6.74 3.90 16.94
CA ALA A 311 -5.31 4.14 16.70
C ALA A 311 -4.83 4.02 15.23
N VAL A 312 -5.72 4.16 14.23
CA VAL A 312 -5.37 4.28 12.79
C VAL A 312 -6.30 5.31 12.15
#